data_AF-A0A0F8ZK44-F1
#
_entry.id   AF-A0A0F8ZK44-F1
#
_cell.length_a   1.000
_cell.length_b   1.000
_cell.length_c   1.000
_cell.angle_alpha   90.00
_cell.angle_beta   90.00
_cell.angle_gamma   90.00
#
_symmetry.space_group_name_H-M   'P 1'
#
loop_
_entity.id
_entity.type
_entity.pdbx_description
1 polymer ?
#
loop_
_entity_poly.entity_id
_entity_poly.type
_entity_poly.pdbx_seq_one_letter_code
_entity_poly.pdbx_strand_id
1 'polypeptide(L)'
;MEDEISIPTNDEKYNIIQKILAIHTEDELTKLIDNDPFFSKYGDWEPVAGDITNIRFIGNQKITAVGTLTELLVNSIDSLLMLGCIKTGKNPNEEGVPKSMKEASELYYGIPNGNIRNCFPKGRLDQTGTWTKLSLNVKTMNGVPITELAGNINMIFLGSEKGNHNTIIIYDKGMGQSPQKFKDSFLYYQKDNKLNIPFVQGKYAMGATGVFPRCGLKKYVFILSTKHPDVCGPAEKNKWGFTIIRKNNSILTKLDFFEYLCVKGEEKRIFSFPSKLIPNAVSGNMYDDNKQTTLTRGIELGTYIKLFDFDIGVWGIKNMMDMFDLQLYDPVLPIRYDDGTVKKGKRQSWYLLGAETRFLMRKLIHPDYIEGIKIQFEIQYGIKF
;
A
#
# COMPACT_ATOMS: atom_id res chain seq x y z
N MET A 1 -4.24 -19.11 -41.35
CA MET A 1 -4.95 -17.92 -40.86
C MET A 1 -4.41 -17.69 -39.48
N GLU A 2 -3.49 -16.74 -39.33
CA GLU A 2 -3.11 -16.26 -38.00
C GLU A 2 -4.38 -15.65 -37.42
N ASP A 3 -4.93 -16.28 -36.37
CA ASP A 3 -6.01 -15.68 -35.61
C ASP A 3 -5.50 -14.32 -35.12
N GLU A 4 -6.00 -13.23 -35.68
CA GLU A 4 -5.76 -11.89 -35.15
C GLU A 4 -6.12 -11.93 -33.67
N ILE A 5 -5.08 -11.85 -32.82
CA ILE A 5 -5.26 -11.87 -31.38
C ILE A 5 -6.16 -10.69 -31.02
N SER A 6 -7.41 -11.00 -30.71
CA SER A 6 -8.41 -10.00 -30.33
C SER A 6 -7.91 -9.25 -29.09
N ILE A 7 -7.76 -7.92 -29.20
CA ILE A 7 -7.34 -7.07 -28.08
C ILE A 7 -8.60 -6.48 -27.45
N PRO A 8 -8.77 -6.50 -26.12
CA PRO A 8 -9.94 -5.91 -25.49
C PRO A 8 -9.96 -4.39 -25.68
N THR A 9 -11.17 -3.87 -25.87
CA THR A 9 -11.45 -2.43 -25.88
C THR A 9 -11.13 -1.82 -24.52
N ASN A 10 -11.00 -0.49 -24.46
CA ASN A 10 -10.80 0.20 -23.18
C ASN A 10 -12.00 0.06 -22.25
N ASP A 11 -13.22 -0.01 -22.79
CA ASP A 11 -14.44 -0.18 -22.00
C ASP A 11 -14.51 -1.58 -21.36
N GLU A 12 -14.13 -2.64 -22.10
CA GLU A 12 -14.03 -3.99 -21.53
C GLU A 12 -13.01 -4.04 -20.38
N LYS A 13 -11.84 -3.41 -20.55
CA LYS A 13 -10.81 -3.32 -19.51
C LYS A 13 -11.28 -2.52 -18.30
N TYR A 14 -11.97 -1.40 -18.53
CA TYR A 14 -12.48 -0.57 -17.45
C TYR A 14 -13.58 -1.31 -16.67
N ASN A 15 -14.49 -1.98 -17.37
CA ASN A 15 -15.56 -2.78 -16.76
C ASN A 15 -15.00 -3.91 -15.91
N ILE A 16 -13.99 -4.65 -16.38
CA ILE A 16 -13.42 -5.73 -15.58
C ILE A 16 -12.72 -5.21 -14.31
N ILE A 17 -12.07 -4.05 -14.39
CA ILE A 17 -11.45 -3.41 -13.22
C ILE A 17 -12.50 -3.00 -12.20
N GLN A 18 -13.61 -2.39 -12.62
CA GLN A 18 -14.71 -2.04 -11.71
C GLN A 18 -15.26 -3.29 -10.99
N LYS A 19 -15.40 -4.42 -11.70
CA LYS A 19 -15.78 -5.70 -11.09
C LYS A 19 -14.75 -6.16 -10.05
N ILE A 20 -13.45 -6.16 -10.37
CA ILE A 20 -12.38 -6.58 -9.45
C ILE A 20 -12.30 -5.68 -8.20
N LEU A 21 -12.47 -4.37 -8.36
CA LEU A 21 -12.43 -3.41 -7.26
C LEU A 21 -13.59 -3.62 -6.27
N ALA A 22 -14.77 -4.06 -6.75
CA ALA A 22 -15.94 -4.34 -5.93
C ALA A 22 -15.89 -5.69 -5.19
N ILE A 23 -15.00 -6.61 -5.58
CA ILE A 23 -14.90 -7.95 -4.96
C ILE A 23 -14.15 -7.90 -3.63
N HIS A 24 -14.58 -8.62 -2.60
CA HIS A 24 -13.94 -8.56 -1.28
C HIS A 24 -13.36 -9.89 -0.80
N THR A 25 -13.51 -10.98 -1.57
CA THR A 25 -13.01 -12.31 -1.18
C THR A 25 -12.26 -13.01 -2.31
N GLU A 26 -11.39 -13.95 -1.96
CA GLU A 26 -10.73 -14.83 -2.92
C GLU A 26 -11.74 -15.64 -3.76
N ASP A 27 -12.83 -16.12 -3.12
CA ASP A 27 -13.85 -16.95 -3.77
C ASP A 27 -14.62 -16.18 -4.85
N GLU A 28 -14.97 -14.92 -4.57
CA GLU A 28 -15.60 -14.03 -5.55
C GLU A 28 -14.68 -13.72 -6.73
N LEU A 29 -13.39 -13.49 -6.49
CA LEU A 29 -12.42 -13.25 -7.57
C LEU A 29 -12.22 -14.49 -8.43
N THR A 30 -12.20 -15.67 -7.81
CA THR A 30 -12.19 -16.96 -8.52
C THR A 30 -13.39 -17.06 -9.45
N LYS A 31 -14.61 -16.82 -8.93
CA LYS A 31 -15.83 -16.85 -9.75
C LYS A 31 -15.80 -15.85 -10.90
N LEU A 32 -15.23 -14.65 -10.68
CA LEU A 32 -15.09 -13.66 -11.74
C LEU A 32 -14.13 -14.15 -12.84
N ILE A 33 -12.96 -14.68 -12.45
CA ILE A 33 -11.94 -15.19 -13.38
C ILE A 33 -12.49 -16.36 -14.21
N ASP A 34 -13.22 -17.27 -13.58
CA ASP A 34 -13.69 -18.50 -14.22
C ASP A 34 -14.89 -18.25 -15.17
N ASN A 35 -15.73 -17.26 -14.88
CA ASN A 35 -17.00 -17.07 -15.60
C ASN A 35 -17.03 -15.84 -16.54
N ASP A 36 -16.16 -14.83 -16.34
CA ASP A 36 -16.16 -13.65 -17.20
C ASP A 36 -15.35 -13.93 -18.50
N PRO A 37 -15.96 -13.80 -19.69
CA PRO A 37 -15.27 -14.06 -20.96
C PRO A 37 -14.01 -13.23 -21.19
N PHE A 38 -13.85 -12.10 -20.47
CA PHE A 38 -12.65 -11.27 -20.56
C PHE A 38 -11.37 -12.10 -20.36
N PHE A 39 -11.34 -12.97 -19.35
CA PHE A 39 -10.13 -13.72 -19.00
C PHE A 39 -9.84 -14.84 -20.01
N SER A 40 -10.85 -15.59 -20.44
CA SER A 40 -10.66 -16.69 -21.40
C SER A 40 -10.36 -16.19 -22.82
N LYS A 41 -10.94 -15.05 -23.21
CA LYS A 41 -10.75 -14.45 -24.53
C LYS A 41 -9.43 -13.68 -24.64
N TYR A 42 -9.09 -12.88 -23.64
CA TYR A 42 -7.99 -11.91 -23.73
C TYR A 42 -6.82 -12.17 -22.80
N GLY A 43 -7.02 -12.99 -21.76
CA GLY A 43 -6.04 -13.25 -20.72
C GLY A 43 -5.16 -14.46 -21.02
N ASP A 44 -3.93 -14.38 -20.53
CA ASP A 44 -3.00 -15.50 -20.40
C ASP A 44 -2.19 -15.34 -19.11
N TRP A 45 -1.46 -16.36 -18.70
CA TRP A 45 -0.72 -16.37 -17.44
C TRP A 45 0.77 -16.61 -17.68
N GLU A 46 1.59 -15.77 -17.05
CA GLU A 46 3.05 -15.83 -17.18
C GLU A 46 3.69 -15.99 -15.80
N PRO A 47 4.71 -16.86 -15.64
CA PRO A 47 5.41 -16.98 -14.36
C PRO A 47 5.99 -15.64 -13.90
N VAL A 48 5.86 -15.34 -12.60
CA VAL A 48 6.52 -14.17 -12.00
C VAL A 48 8.03 -14.29 -12.21
N ALA A 49 8.67 -13.18 -12.61
CA ALA A 49 10.05 -13.11 -13.09
C ALA A 49 10.43 -14.04 -14.26
N GLY A 50 9.45 -14.64 -14.95
CA GLY A 50 9.69 -15.61 -16.03
C GLY A 50 10.26 -16.95 -15.53
N ASP A 51 10.13 -17.24 -14.23
CA ASP A 51 10.75 -18.40 -13.57
C ASP A 51 9.70 -19.27 -12.86
N ILE A 52 9.49 -20.49 -13.36
CA ILE A 52 8.58 -21.48 -12.73
C ILE A 52 9.13 -22.06 -11.42
N THR A 53 10.35 -21.73 -11.03
CA THR A 53 10.95 -22.11 -9.74
C THR A 53 10.81 -21.02 -8.67
N ASN A 54 10.11 -19.91 -9.00
CA ASN A 54 9.97 -18.72 -8.17
C ASN A 54 9.43 -18.98 -6.75
N ILE A 55 8.72 -20.08 -6.51
CA ILE A 55 8.24 -20.45 -5.18
C ILE A 55 9.39 -20.63 -4.18
N ARG A 56 10.59 -21.01 -4.63
CA ARG A 56 11.78 -21.14 -3.77
C ARG A 56 12.29 -19.79 -3.27
N PHE A 57 12.07 -18.72 -4.03
CA PHE A 57 12.49 -17.36 -3.69
C PHE A 57 11.38 -16.59 -2.97
N ILE A 58 10.13 -16.78 -3.37
CA ILE A 58 8.97 -16.09 -2.79
C ILE A 58 8.49 -16.80 -1.52
N GLY A 59 8.36 -18.13 -1.57
CA GLY A 59 7.79 -18.94 -0.48
C GLY A 59 8.73 -19.17 0.71
N ASN A 60 10.05 -19.07 0.52
CA ASN A 60 11.02 -19.22 1.63
C ASN A 60 11.26 -17.92 2.42
N GLN A 61 10.60 -16.83 2.07
CA GLN A 61 10.65 -15.59 2.84
C GLN A 61 9.86 -15.80 4.15
N LYS A 62 10.56 -16.14 5.24
CA LYS A 62 9.96 -16.22 6.59
C LYS A 62 9.68 -14.82 7.14
N ILE A 63 8.65 -14.16 6.62
CA ILE A 63 8.24 -12.83 7.04
C ILE A 63 6.87 -12.92 7.72
N THR A 64 6.72 -12.23 8.85
CA THR A 64 5.45 -12.14 9.58
C THR A 64 4.43 -11.32 8.78
N ALA A 65 3.12 -11.47 9.08
CA ALA A 65 2.07 -10.63 8.48
C ALA A 65 2.42 -9.14 8.55
N VAL A 66 2.78 -8.67 9.75
CA VAL A 66 3.16 -7.27 10.00
C VAL A 66 4.40 -6.91 9.17
N GLY A 67 5.43 -7.76 9.13
CA GLY A 67 6.65 -7.50 8.36
C GLY A 67 6.37 -7.26 6.87
N THR A 68 5.60 -8.16 6.24
CA THR A 68 5.29 -8.03 4.81
C THR A 68 4.46 -6.78 4.49
N LEU A 69 3.53 -6.42 5.37
CA LEU A 69 2.72 -5.21 5.20
C LEU A 69 3.53 -3.94 5.49
N THR A 70 4.42 -3.97 6.48
CA THR A 70 5.37 -2.89 6.78
C THR A 70 6.25 -2.61 5.56
N GLU A 71 6.75 -3.64 4.88
CA GLU A 71 7.55 -3.46 3.66
C GLU A 71 6.77 -2.77 2.52
N LEU A 72 5.49 -3.12 2.32
CA LEU A 72 4.63 -2.40 1.37
C LEU A 72 4.38 -0.94 1.76
N LEU A 73 4.22 -0.66 3.06
CA LEU A 73 4.09 0.71 3.56
C LEU A 73 5.40 1.51 3.39
N VAL A 74 6.56 0.91 3.65
CA VAL A 74 7.87 1.53 3.41
C VAL A 74 8.07 1.82 1.92
N ASN A 75 7.70 0.89 1.03
CA ASN A 75 7.73 1.12 -0.41
C ASN A 75 6.82 2.27 -0.85
N SER A 76 5.67 2.46 -0.18
CA SER A 76 4.78 3.60 -0.40
C SER A 76 5.41 4.92 0.05
N ILE A 77 6.13 4.92 1.19
CA ILE A 77 6.92 6.08 1.66
C ILE A 77 8.01 6.40 0.63
N ASP A 78 8.80 5.41 0.21
CA ASP A 78 9.86 5.58 -0.79
C ASP A 78 9.30 6.17 -2.10
N SER A 79 8.15 5.67 -2.56
CA SER A 79 7.46 6.14 -3.77
C SER A 79 7.14 7.63 -3.71
N LEU A 80 6.72 8.12 -2.54
CA LEU A 80 6.47 9.54 -2.28
C LEU A 80 7.77 10.35 -2.18
N LEU A 81 8.78 9.90 -1.43
CA LEU A 81 10.05 10.61 -1.31
C LEU A 81 10.77 10.74 -2.65
N MET A 82 10.79 9.68 -3.46
CA MET A 82 11.34 9.72 -4.82
C MET A 82 10.55 10.69 -5.72
N LEU A 83 9.21 10.68 -5.62
CA LEU A 83 8.38 11.64 -6.34
C LEU A 83 8.73 13.09 -5.96
N GLY A 84 8.87 13.37 -4.66
CA GLY A 84 9.30 14.68 -4.16
C GLY A 84 10.64 15.12 -4.77
N CYS A 85 11.63 14.23 -4.79
CA CYS A 85 12.93 14.48 -5.41
C CYS A 85 12.81 14.83 -6.90
N ILE A 86 12.11 14.00 -7.68
CA ILE A 86 11.99 14.22 -9.13
C ILE A 86 11.23 15.50 -9.44
N LYS A 87 10.23 15.87 -8.64
CA LYS A 87 9.50 17.14 -8.80
C LYS A 87 10.37 18.39 -8.60
N THR A 88 11.52 18.26 -7.94
CA THR A 88 12.52 19.34 -7.86
C THR A 88 13.43 19.44 -9.10
N GLY A 89 13.23 18.55 -10.09
CA GLY A 89 14.07 18.45 -11.28
C GLY A 89 15.33 17.59 -11.08
N LYS A 90 15.48 16.94 -9.92
CA LYS A 90 16.66 16.12 -9.58
C LYS A 90 16.45 14.63 -9.84
N ASN A 91 17.49 13.95 -10.30
CA ASN A 91 17.51 12.49 -10.35
C ASN A 91 17.80 11.91 -8.95
N PRO A 92 17.03 10.95 -8.41
CA PRO A 92 17.28 10.35 -7.09
C PRO A 92 18.68 9.74 -6.87
N ASN A 93 19.44 9.48 -7.95
CA ASN A 93 20.81 8.93 -7.88
C ASN A 93 21.92 9.99 -8.07
N GLU A 94 21.58 11.27 -8.28
CA GLU A 94 22.58 12.31 -8.48
C GLU A 94 23.08 12.92 -7.14
N GLU A 95 24.16 13.68 -7.21
CA GLU A 95 24.69 14.39 -6.03
C GLU A 95 23.77 15.54 -5.59
N GLY A 96 23.80 15.87 -4.29
CA GLY A 96 22.99 16.97 -3.75
C GLY A 96 21.51 16.65 -3.56
N VAL A 97 21.13 15.36 -3.63
CA VAL A 97 19.86 14.84 -3.12
C VAL A 97 19.93 14.66 -1.59
N PRO A 98 18.79 14.58 -0.87
CA PRO A 98 18.78 14.35 0.56
C PRO A 98 19.57 13.11 0.97
N LYS A 99 20.31 13.16 2.07
CA LYS A 99 21.16 12.06 2.55
C LYS A 99 20.42 11.05 3.43
N SER A 100 19.16 11.33 3.77
CA SER A 100 18.34 10.45 4.60
C SER A 100 16.85 10.63 4.32
N MET A 101 16.05 9.64 4.73
CA MET A 101 14.58 9.74 4.67
C MET A 101 14.04 10.93 5.48
N LYS A 102 14.69 11.27 6.60
CA LYS A 102 14.27 12.40 7.45
C LYS A 102 14.46 13.72 6.72
N GLU A 103 15.63 13.92 6.12
CA GLU A 103 15.94 15.09 5.31
C GLU A 103 15.00 15.19 4.10
N ALA A 104 14.73 14.08 3.40
CA ALA A 104 13.78 14.06 2.30
C ALA A 104 12.35 14.40 2.74
N SER A 105 11.90 13.88 3.88
CA SER A 105 10.57 14.17 4.42
C SER A 105 10.42 15.63 4.87
N GLU A 106 11.44 16.18 5.52
CA GLU A 106 11.49 17.60 5.86
C GLU A 106 11.46 18.47 4.61
N LEU A 107 12.31 18.19 3.64
CA LEU A 107 12.45 18.98 2.42
C LEU A 107 11.19 18.93 1.55
N TYR A 108 10.63 17.75 1.30
CA TYR A 108 9.54 17.58 0.33
C TYR A 108 8.15 17.67 0.94
N TYR A 109 8.00 17.37 2.23
CA TYR A 109 6.70 17.31 2.91
C TYR A 109 6.59 18.22 4.13
N GLY A 110 7.66 18.92 4.50
CA GLY A 110 7.65 19.89 5.60
C GLY A 110 7.53 19.24 6.99
N ILE A 111 7.94 17.98 7.15
CA ILE A 111 7.94 17.33 8.46
C ILE A 111 9.20 17.78 9.23
N PRO A 112 9.09 18.51 10.36
CA PRO A 112 10.27 19.08 11.01
C PRO A 112 11.24 18.00 11.50
N ASN A 113 12.50 18.10 11.08
CA ASN A 113 13.56 17.10 11.27
C ASN A 113 13.17 15.68 10.82
N GLY A 114 12.21 15.56 9.89
CA GLY A 114 11.66 14.28 9.44
C GLY A 114 10.97 13.45 10.52
N ASN A 115 10.58 14.07 11.66
CA ASN A 115 9.83 13.42 12.72
C ASN A 115 8.43 14.05 12.87
N ILE A 116 7.40 13.25 12.60
CA ILE A 116 5.98 13.63 12.69
C ILE A 116 5.64 14.20 14.07
N ARG A 117 6.25 13.68 15.15
CA ARG A 117 6.09 14.16 16.53
C ARG A 117 6.31 15.67 16.65
N ASN A 118 7.22 16.23 15.86
CA ASN A 118 7.56 17.66 15.90
C ASN A 118 6.48 18.55 15.29
N CYS A 119 5.52 17.99 14.55
CA CYS A 119 4.34 18.72 14.09
C CYS A 119 3.35 18.96 15.25
N PHE A 120 3.42 18.14 16.30
CA PHE A 120 2.50 18.19 17.43
C PHE A 120 3.00 19.14 18.53
N PRO A 121 2.11 19.86 19.22
CA PRO A 121 2.50 20.72 20.32
C PRO A 121 3.16 19.90 21.43
N LYS A 122 4.14 20.52 22.10
CA LYS A 122 4.87 19.89 23.20
C LYS A 122 4.12 19.94 24.54
N GLY A 123 3.03 20.73 24.62
CA GLY A 123 2.20 20.92 25.82
C GLY A 123 0.71 20.64 25.57
N ARG A 124 -0.05 20.57 26.66
CA ARG A 124 -1.51 20.33 26.67
C ARG A 124 -2.31 21.58 26.29
N LEU A 125 -1.73 22.74 26.57
CA LEU A 125 -2.25 24.06 26.23
C LEU A 125 -1.42 24.60 25.06
N ASP A 126 -2.08 25.25 24.11
CA ASP A 126 -1.40 26.02 23.08
C ASP A 126 -0.82 27.33 23.67
N GLN A 127 -0.21 28.15 22.82
CA GLN A 127 0.41 29.42 23.21
C GLN A 127 -0.60 30.42 23.82
N THR A 128 -1.90 30.17 23.66
CA THR A 128 -3.00 31.00 24.16
C THR A 128 -3.60 30.46 25.47
N GLY A 129 -3.08 29.36 26.01
CA GLY A 129 -3.63 28.71 27.20
C GLY A 129 -4.88 27.87 26.90
N THR A 130 -5.17 27.58 25.62
CA THR A 130 -6.34 26.79 25.21
C THR A 130 -5.97 25.32 25.04
N TRP A 131 -6.88 24.43 25.41
CA TRP A 131 -6.73 22.98 25.19
C TRP A 131 -6.46 22.68 23.73
N THR A 132 -5.31 22.07 23.44
CA THR A 132 -5.02 21.69 22.06
C THR A 132 -5.95 20.55 21.63
N LYS A 133 -6.83 20.82 20.67
CA LYS A 133 -7.60 19.78 19.97
C LYS A 133 -6.66 19.02 19.03
N LEU A 134 -5.98 18.02 19.57
CA LEU A 134 -4.75 17.38 19.09
C LEU A 134 -4.78 16.67 17.71
N SER A 135 -5.84 16.74 16.92
CA SER A 135 -5.91 15.99 15.64
C SER A 135 -6.40 16.76 14.42
N LEU A 136 -7.05 17.91 14.56
CA LEU A 136 -7.62 18.63 13.40
C LEU A 136 -6.77 19.82 12.92
N ASN A 137 -5.88 20.35 13.77
CA ASN A 137 -5.07 21.55 13.46
C ASN A 137 -3.55 21.28 13.37
N VAL A 138 -3.13 20.02 13.42
CA VAL A 138 -1.70 19.65 13.34
C VAL A 138 -1.27 19.70 11.88
N LYS A 139 -0.26 20.52 11.59
CA LYS A 139 0.20 20.81 10.24
C LYS A 139 1.70 20.61 10.10
N THR A 140 2.14 20.35 8.88
CA THR A 140 3.55 20.42 8.49
C THR A 140 4.04 21.86 8.50
N MET A 141 5.36 22.08 8.37
CA MET A 141 5.97 23.40 8.20
C MET A 141 5.39 24.17 7.01
N ASN A 142 4.89 23.46 6.00
CA ASN A 142 4.29 24.04 4.80
C ASN A 142 2.77 24.26 4.96
N GLY A 143 2.22 24.09 6.16
CA GLY A 143 0.81 24.33 6.46
C GLY A 143 -0.17 23.21 6.06
N VAL A 144 0.34 22.07 5.58
CA VAL A 144 -0.47 20.90 5.18
C VAL A 144 -0.92 20.14 6.42
N PRO A 145 -2.23 19.85 6.61
CA PRO A 145 -2.69 19.01 7.70
C PRO A 145 -2.07 17.60 7.67
N ILE A 146 -1.66 17.07 8.82
CA ILE A 146 -1.08 15.71 8.92
C ILE A 146 -2.07 14.65 8.45
N THR A 147 -3.37 14.85 8.68
CA THR A 147 -4.44 13.94 8.21
C THR A 147 -4.60 13.96 6.69
N GLU A 148 -4.35 15.10 6.04
CA GLU A 148 -4.34 15.23 4.58
C GLU A 148 -3.12 14.53 4.00
N LEU A 149 -1.93 14.78 4.57
CA LEU A 149 -0.70 14.11 4.18
C LEU A 149 -0.80 12.58 4.34
N ALA A 150 -1.44 12.11 5.42
CA ALA A 150 -1.69 10.69 5.64
C ALA A 150 -2.54 10.06 4.55
N GLY A 151 -3.41 10.83 3.90
CA GLY A 151 -4.23 10.38 2.77
C GLY A 151 -3.42 10.03 1.50
N ASN A 152 -2.11 10.29 1.50
CA ASN A 152 -1.21 9.86 0.42
C ASN A 152 -0.76 8.40 0.55
N ILE A 153 -0.92 7.76 1.72
CA ILE A 153 -0.65 6.33 1.91
C ILE A 153 -1.80 5.75 2.74
N ASN A 154 -2.57 4.84 2.15
CA ASN A 154 -3.78 4.29 2.75
C ASN A 154 -3.62 2.79 2.88
N MET A 155 -3.92 2.26 4.06
CA MET A 155 -4.10 0.83 4.31
C MET A 155 -5.52 0.60 4.82
N ILE A 156 -6.24 -0.32 4.20
CA ILE A 156 -7.66 -0.52 4.44
C ILE A 156 -7.92 -2.00 4.63
N PHE A 157 -8.53 -2.36 5.75
CA PHE A 157 -8.94 -3.72 6.07
C PHE A 157 -10.41 -3.88 5.72
N LEU A 158 -10.70 -4.84 4.84
CA LEU A 158 -12.02 -5.27 4.46
C LEU A 158 -12.23 -6.68 5.02
N GLY A 159 -13.36 -6.90 5.68
CA GLY A 159 -13.60 -8.14 6.41
C GLY A 159 -13.73 -9.29 5.43
N SER A 160 -13.06 -10.40 5.71
CA SER A 160 -13.47 -11.69 5.14
C SER A 160 -14.37 -12.40 6.14
N GLU A 161 -15.31 -13.18 5.64
CA GLU A 161 -16.18 -14.03 6.48
C GLU A 161 -15.40 -15.14 7.22
N LYS A 162 -14.08 -15.30 6.96
CA LYS A 162 -13.23 -16.41 7.40
C LYS A 162 -12.19 -16.00 8.46
N GLY A 163 -12.62 -15.75 9.69
CA GLY A 163 -11.74 -15.67 10.86
C GLY A 163 -10.64 -14.60 10.76
N ASN A 164 -9.36 -15.00 10.82
CA ASN A 164 -8.21 -14.09 10.78
C ASN A 164 -7.75 -13.72 9.35
N HIS A 165 -8.55 -14.00 8.32
CA HIS A 165 -8.24 -13.60 6.95
C HIS A 165 -8.98 -12.30 6.64
N ASN A 166 -8.32 -11.35 6.00
CA ASN A 166 -8.92 -10.07 5.62
C ASN A 166 -8.49 -9.71 4.21
N THR A 167 -9.37 -9.07 3.46
CA THR A 167 -8.93 -8.41 2.22
C THR A 167 -8.31 -7.08 2.58
N ILE A 168 -7.04 -6.88 2.24
CA ILE A 168 -6.29 -5.68 2.59
C ILE A 168 -6.01 -4.90 1.31
N ILE A 169 -6.35 -3.62 1.30
CA ILE A 169 -5.98 -2.69 0.24
C ILE A 169 -4.87 -1.79 0.76
N ILE A 170 -3.80 -1.65 -0.02
CA ILE A 170 -2.78 -0.63 0.17
C ILE A 170 -2.76 0.25 -1.07
N TYR A 171 -2.89 1.56 -0.88
CA TYR A 171 -2.88 2.52 -1.97
C TYR A 171 -2.09 3.77 -1.61
N ASP A 172 -1.12 4.11 -2.45
CA ASP A 172 -0.31 5.31 -2.34
C ASP A 172 -0.49 6.27 -3.50
N LYS A 173 -0.28 7.56 -3.23
CA LYS A 173 -0.27 8.66 -4.20
C LYS A 173 1.15 9.05 -4.64
N GLY A 174 2.09 8.11 -4.58
CA GLY A 174 3.48 8.35 -4.94
C GLY A 174 3.71 8.30 -6.46
N MET A 175 4.96 8.01 -6.83
CA MET A 175 5.41 8.00 -8.22
C MET A 175 4.63 7.02 -9.10
N GLY A 176 4.22 5.88 -8.54
CA GLY A 176 3.60 4.78 -9.27
C GLY A 176 4.50 4.20 -10.38
N GLN A 177 3.94 3.30 -11.18
CA GLN A 177 4.67 2.58 -12.21
C GLN A 177 3.88 2.50 -13.51
N SER A 178 4.57 2.62 -14.64
CA SER A 178 3.97 2.40 -15.96
C SER A 178 3.79 0.90 -16.24
N PRO A 179 2.77 0.50 -17.01
CA PRO A 179 2.48 -0.92 -17.29
C PRO A 179 3.68 -1.70 -17.83
N GLN A 180 4.53 -1.05 -18.63
CA GLN A 180 5.71 -1.65 -19.26
C GLN A 180 6.78 -2.05 -18.24
N LYS A 181 6.74 -1.47 -17.05
CA LYS A 181 7.75 -1.66 -16.00
C LYS A 181 7.33 -2.60 -14.88
N PHE A 182 6.10 -3.13 -14.88
CA PHE A 182 5.66 -4.06 -13.84
C PHE A 182 6.55 -5.32 -13.79
N LYS A 183 6.98 -5.81 -14.96
CA LYS A 183 7.89 -6.97 -15.09
C LYS A 183 9.28 -6.72 -14.53
N ASP A 184 9.68 -5.46 -14.39
CA ASP A 184 10.96 -5.02 -13.83
C ASP A 184 10.82 -4.55 -12.37
N SER A 185 9.59 -4.54 -11.81
CA SER A 185 9.30 -4.05 -10.47
C SER A 185 8.44 -5.03 -9.66
N PHE A 186 7.11 -4.88 -9.69
CA PHE A 186 6.19 -5.65 -8.85
C PHE A 186 6.25 -7.17 -9.11
N LEU A 187 6.61 -7.55 -10.34
CA LEU A 187 6.63 -8.94 -10.81
C LEU A 187 8.05 -9.49 -10.92
N TYR A 188 9.00 -8.91 -10.18
CA TYR A 188 10.41 -9.29 -10.16
C TYR A 188 10.97 -9.31 -8.73
N TYR A 189 12.02 -10.09 -8.48
CA TYR A 189 12.59 -10.26 -7.15
C TYR A 189 14.15 -10.20 -7.08
N GLN A 190 14.86 -10.00 -8.20
CA GLN A 190 16.34 -10.09 -8.26
C GLN A 190 17.07 -8.80 -8.70
N LYS A 191 16.40 -7.66 -8.85
CA LYS A 191 17.04 -6.43 -9.37
C LYS A 191 16.65 -5.23 -8.52
N ASP A 192 17.64 -4.64 -7.85
CA ASP A 192 17.44 -3.40 -7.10
C ASP A 192 18.09 -2.21 -7.78
N ASN A 193 17.25 -1.26 -8.19
CA ASN A 193 17.66 0.03 -8.71
C ASN A 193 17.76 1.10 -7.60
N LYS A 194 17.53 0.73 -6.33
CA LYS A 194 17.45 1.66 -5.19
C LYS A 194 18.65 1.63 -4.24
N LEU A 195 19.61 0.72 -4.44
CA LEU A 195 20.77 0.56 -3.54
C LEU A 195 21.56 1.86 -3.34
N ASN A 196 21.62 2.69 -4.39
CA ASN A 196 22.40 3.93 -4.39
C ASN A 196 21.60 5.17 -3.99
N ILE A 197 20.32 5.03 -3.64
CA ILE A 197 19.47 6.16 -3.26
C ILE A 197 19.53 6.29 -1.72
N PRO A 198 20.13 7.37 -1.16
CA PRO A 198 20.42 7.45 0.27
C PRO A 198 19.17 7.68 1.15
N PHE A 199 18.08 8.17 0.56
CA PHE A 199 16.85 8.56 1.27
C PHE A 199 15.67 7.59 1.07
N VAL A 200 15.95 6.33 0.72
CA VAL A 200 14.94 5.25 0.64
C VAL A 200 15.33 4.05 1.50
N GLN A 201 14.35 3.32 2.00
CA GLN A 201 14.55 2.18 2.91
C GLN A 201 14.18 0.83 2.29
N GLY A 202 13.26 0.78 1.33
CA GLY A 202 12.92 -0.42 0.56
C GLY A 202 14.02 -0.76 -0.44
N LYS A 203 15.19 -1.19 0.08
CA LYS A 203 16.42 -1.45 -0.68
C LYS A 203 16.51 -2.85 -1.30
N TYR A 204 15.57 -3.72 -0.94
CA TYR A 204 15.43 -5.07 -1.45
C TYR A 204 14.07 -5.16 -2.12
N ALA A 205 14.00 -5.24 -3.45
CA ALA A 205 12.79 -5.31 -4.28
C ALA A 205 11.87 -6.52 -3.97
N MET A 206 12.14 -7.25 -2.89
CA MET A 206 11.45 -8.45 -2.44
C MET A 206 10.09 -8.16 -1.78
N GLY A 207 9.91 -6.95 -1.23
CA GLY A 207 8.72 -6.63 -0.42
C GLY A 207 7.38 -6.65 -1.16
N ALA A 208 7.38 -6.53 -2.48
CA ALA A 208 6.15 -6.71 -3.28
C ALA A 208 5.71 -8.18 -3.36
N THR A 209 6.66 -9.13 -3.35
CA THR A 209 6.40 -10.56 -3.48
C THR A 209 6.19 -11.28 -2.14
N GLY A 210 6.75 -10.74 -1.06
CA GLY A 210 6.65 -11.34 0.28
C GLY A 210 5.22 -11.50 0.81
N VAL A 211 4.25 -10.72 0.30
CA VAL A 211 2.84 -10.85 0.67
C VAL A 211 2.11 -12.02 0.01
N PHE A 212 2.62 -12.56 -1.12
CA PHE A 212 1.88 -13.57 -1.89
C PHE A 212 1.60 -14.83 -1.08
N PRO A 213 2.56 -15.42 -0.34
CA PRO A 213 2.33 -16.63 0.45
C PRO A 213 1.26 -16.48 1.54
N ARG A 214 0.97 -15.25 1.98
CA ARG A 214 0.01 -14.95 3.05
C ARG A 214 -1.41 -14.65 2.56
N CYS A 215 -1.60 -14.41 1.26
CA CYS A 215 -2.94 -14.34 0.68
C CYS A 215 -3.62 -15.72 0.75
N GLY A 216 -4.91 -15.81 0.38
CA GLY A 216 -5.71 -17.03 0.49
C GLY A 216 -5.16 -18.26 -0.24
N LEU A 217 -5.96 -19.30 -0.44
CA LEU A 217 -5.49 -20.57 -1.00
C LEU A 217 -4.93 -20.41 -2.43
N LYS A 218 -5.59 -19.58 -3.25
CA LYS A 218 -5.18 -19.23 -4.63
C LYS A 218 -4.12 -18.13 -4.67
N LYS A 219 -3.81 -17.51 -3.53
CA LYS A 219 -2.76 -16.49 -3.36
C LYS A 219 -3.01 -15.26 -4.23
N TYR A 220 -4.28 -14.86 -4.38
CA TYR A 220 -4.62 -13.74 -5.25
C TYR A 220 -4.11 -12.40 -4.71
N VAL A 221 -3.42 -11.67 -5.59
CA VAL A 221 -3.02 -10.27 -5.38
C VAL A 221 -3.38 -9.50 -6.63
N PHE A 222 -4.12 -8.41 -6.50
CA PHE A 222 -4.41 -7.50 -7.61
C PHE A 222 -3.53 -6.26 -7.51
N ILE A 223 -2.94 -5.87 -8.63
CA ILE A 223 -2.11 -4.67 -8.75
C ILE A 223 -2.70 -3.79 -9.83
N LEU A 224 -2.85 -2.51 -9.51
CA LEU A 224 -3.27 -1.44 -10.41
C LEU A 224 -2.35 -0.24 -10.18
N SER A 225 -1.72 0.28 -11.23
CA SER A 225 -0.84 1.44 -11.07
C SER A 225 -0.75 2.27 -12.34
N THR A 226 -0.49 3.56 -12.16
CA THR A 226 -0.15 4.49 -13.24
C THR A 226 1.06 5.31 -12.82
N LYS A 227 1.87 5.72 -13.79
CA LYS A 227 3.00 6.62 -13.53
C LYS A 227 2.48 8.03 -13.27
N HIS A 228 3.00 8.70 -12.25
CA HIS A 228 2.61 10.06 -11.91
C HIS A 228 2.85 11.01 -13.10
N PRO A 229 1.87 11.87 -13.47
CA PRO A 229 1.93 12.68 -14.70
C PRO A 229 3.13 13.63 -14.78
N ASP A 230 3.57 14.19 -13.65
CA ASP A 230 4.73 15.09 -13.57
C ASP A 230 6.07 14.41 -13.87
N VAL A 231 6.14 13.07 -13.84
CA VAL A 231 7.40 12.31 -13.94
C VAL A 231 7.35 11.18 -14.96
N CYS A 232 6.32 11.17 -15.81
CA CYS A 232 6.11 10.17 -16.86
C CYS A 232 6.39 10.75 -18.24
N GLY A 233 6.81 9.90 -19.19
CA GLY A 233 6.88 10.30 -20.59
C GLY A 233 5.48 10.48 -21.22
N PRO A 234 5.35 11.17 -22.38
CA PRO A 234 4.06 11.38 -23.04
C PRO A 234 3.25 10.09 -23.29
N ALA A 235 3.93 8.98 -23.60
CA ALA A 235 3.30 7.68 -23.86
C ALA A 235 2.78 6.95 -22.61
N GLU A 236 3.21 7.38 -21.42
CA GLU A 236 2.84 6.79 -20.13
C GLU A 236 1.75 7.59 -19.40
N LYS A 237 1.51 8.83 -19.83
CA LYS A 237 0.58 9.76 -19.16
C LYS A 237 -0.85 9.22 -19.14
N ASN A 238 -1.46 9.21 -17.95
CA ASN A 238 -2.82 8.68 -17.71
C ASN A 238 -3.01 7.22 -18.14
N LYS A 239 -1.94 6.44 -18.28
CA LYS A 239 -2.00 5.05 -18.71
C LYS A 239 -1.89 4.13 -17.51
N TRP A 240 -3.04 3.62 -17.09
CA TRP A 240 -3.13 2.64 -16.03
C TRP A 240 -2.75 1.26 -16.54
N GLY A 241 -2.01 0.51 -15.73
CA GLY A 241 -1.69 -0.89 -15.92
C GLY A 241 -2.28 -1.73 -14.80
N PHE A 242 -2.75 -2.93 -15.10
CA PHE A 242 -3.23 -3.86 -14.08
C PHE A 242 -2.83 -5.31 -14.34
N THR A 243 -2.76 -6.09 -13.26
CA THR A 243 -2.54 -7.53 -13.29
C THR A 243 -3.12 -8.19 -12.05
N ILE A 244 -3.37 -9.50 -12.14
CA ILE A 244 -3.72 -10.37 -11.02
C ILE A 244 -2.60 -11.41 -10.90
N ILE A 245 -2.08 -11.60 -9.70
CA ILE A 245 -1.12 -12.66 -9.38
C ILE A 245 -1.87 -13.79 -8.72
N ARG A 246 -1.50 -15.04 -9.01
CA ARG A 246 -2.04 -16.23 -8.36
C ARG A 246 -0.99 -17.31 -8.21
N LYS A 247 -1.30 -18.31 -7.40
CA LYS A 247 -0.56 -19.58 -7.37
C LYS A 247 -1.10 -20.51 -8.44
N ASN A 248 -0.22 -20.95 -9.34
CA ASN A 248 -0.48 -22.05 -10.25
C ASN A 248 -0.36 -23.37 -9.48
N ASN A 249 -1.46 -24.15 -9.45
CA ASN A 249 -1.53 -25.49 -8.86
C ASN A 249 -1.82 -26.54 -9.95
N SER A 250 -1.43 -26.30 -11.20
CA SER A 250 -1.70 -27.22 -12.29
C SER A 250 -1.00 -28.55 -12.04
N ILE A 251 -1.77 -29.65 -12.11
CA ILE A 251 -1.25 -31.02 -11.96
C ILE A 251 -0.20 -31.34 -13.04
N LEU A 252 -0.27 -30.65 -14.18
CA LEU A 252 0.66 -30.84 -15.31
C LEU A 252 2.08 -30.35 -14.99
N THR A 253 2.21 -29.35 -14.11
CA THR A 253 3.49 -28.84 -13.65
C THR A 253 3.83 -29.51 -12.33
N LYS A 254 4.95 -30.25 -12.25
CA LYS A 254 5.39 -30.93 -11.02
C LYS A 254 5.74 -29.99 -9.86
N LEU A 255 5.66 -28.67 -10.07
CA LEU A 255 6.02 -27.62 -9.13
C LEU A 255 4.91 -26.56 -9.09
N ASP A 256 4.55 -26.15 -7.88
CA ASP A 256 3.75 -24.95 -7.67
C ASP A 256 4.60 -23.70 -7.91
N PHE A 257 4.03 -22.66 -8.53
CA PHE A 257 4.70 -21.38 -8.74
C PHE A 257 3.70 -20.22 -8.78
N PHE A 258 4.20 -18.99 -8.67
CA PHE A 258 3.40 -17.79 -8.82
C PHE A 258 3.40 -17.31 -10.28
N GLU A 259 2.24 -16.95 -10.79
CA GLU A 259 2.06 -16.41 -12.13
C GLU A 259 1.18 -15.17 -12.10
N TYR A 260 1.24 -14.35 -13.14
CA TYR A 260 0.47 -13.13 -13.27
C TYR A 260 -0.31 -13.08 -14.59
N LEU A 261 -1.45 -12.41 -14.54
CA LEU A 261 -2.33 -12.20 -15.67
C LEU A 261 -1.70 -11.20 -16.66
N CYS A 262 -1.64 -11.60 -17.92
CA CYS A 262 -1.13 -10.78 -19.01
C CYS A 262 -2.05 -10.87 -20.24
N VAL A 263 -1.83 -9.97 -21.19
CA VAL A 263 -2.54 -9.99 -22.48
C VAL A 263 -2.09 -11.22 -23.25
N LYS A 264 -3.06 -12.01 -23.70
CA LYS A 264 -2.85 -13.15 -24.60
C LYS A 264 -2.11 -12.71 -25.85
N GLY A 265 -1.13 -13.51 -26.27
CA GLY A 265 -0.26 -13.23 -27.40
C GLY A 265 1.21 -13.45 -27.09
N GLU A 266 2.08 -13.15 -28.07
CA GLU A 266 3.51 -13.41 -27.98
C GLU A 266 4.21 -12.53 -26.94
N GLU A 267 3.92 -11.23 -26.92
CA GLU A 267 4.67 -10.26 -26.07
C GLU A 267 4.25 -10.22 -24.58
N LYS A 268 3.37 -11.13 -24.12
CA LYS A 268 2.89 -11.27 -22.72
C LYS A 268 2.72 -9.93 -21.96
N ARG A 269 2.07 -8.94 -22.59
CA ARG A 269 2.07 -7.54 -22.09
C ARG A 269 1.16 -7.38 -20.88
N ILE A 270 1.40 -6.35 -20.07
CA ILE A 270 0.46 -5.96 -19.00
C ILE A 270 -0.77 -5.29 -19.61
N PHE A 271 -1.95 -5.64 -19.09
CA PHE A 271 -3.18 -4.96 -19.51
C PHE A 271 -3.10 -3.48 -19.17
N SER A 272 -3.44 -2.64 -20.14
CA SER A 272 -3.44 -1.19 -19.93
C SER A 272 -4.55 -0.48 -20.67
N PHE A 273 -4.98 0.65 -20.10
CA PHE A 273 -6.06 1.49 -20.58
C PHE A 273 -5.83 2.94 -20.13
N PRO A 274 -6.29 3.94 -20.90
CA PRO A 274 -6.22 5.33 -20.52
C PRO A 274 -7.32 5.66 -19.51
N SER A 275 -6.98 6.31 -18.41
CA SER A 275 -7.96 6.94 -17.51
C SER A 275 -7.30 8.02 -16.65
N LYS A 276 -8.04 9.10 -16.37
CA LYS A 276 -7.65 10.13 -15.39
C LYS A 276 -8.07 9.77 -13.98
N LEU A 277 -9.08 8.91 -13.82
CA LEU A 277 -9.70 8.60 -12.53
C LEU A 277 -10.24 7.18 -12.56
N ILE A 278 -9.95 6.41 -11.53
CA ILE A 278 -10.60 5.12 -11.27
C ILE A 278 -11.57 5.33 -10.10
N PRO A 279 -12.88 5.49 -10.36
CA PRO A 279 -13.87 5.71 -9.30
C PRO A 279 -14.08 4.46 -8.47
N ASN A 280 -14.63 4.65 -7.26
CA ASN A 280 -15.11 3.59 -6.38
C ASN A 280 -14.08 2.50 -6.02
N ALA A 281 -12.79 2.86 -6.03
CA ALA A 281 -11.68 1.91 -5.91
C ALA A 281 -11.57 1.19 -4.55
N VAL A 282 -12.37 1.58 -3.56
CA VAL A 282 -12.22 1.10 -2.18
C VAL A 282 -13.44 0.29 -1.68
N SER A 283 -14.64 0.47 -2.26
CA SER A 283 -15.87 -0.01 -1.62
C SER A 283 -16.94 -0.61 -2.53
N GLY A 284 -16.90 -0.38 -3.85
CA GLY A 284 -18.10 -0.57 -4.66
C GLY A 284 -19.30 0.24 -4.11
N ASN A 285 -20.45 0.19 -4.74
CA ASN A 285 -21.61 1.03 -4.38
C ASN A 285 -22.30 0.66 -3.04
N MET A 286 -21.64 -0.10 -2.14
CA MET A 286 -22.23 -0.58 -0.88
C MET A 286 -21.81 0.20 0.36
N TYR A 287 -20.88 1.16 0.26
CA TYR A 287 -20.60 2.09 1.36
C TYR A 287 -21.41 3.37 1.17
N ASP A 288 -22.38 3.57 2.06
CA ASP A 288 -23.39 4.65 2.08
C ASP A 288 -22.78 6.05 1.87
N ASP A 289 -23.07 6.66 0.70
CA ASP A 289 -22.70 8.03 0.33
C ASP A 289 -23.24 9.09 1.32
N ASN A 290 -24.29 8.79 2.09
CA ASN A 290 -24.93 9.74 3.01
C ASN A 290 -24.25 9.83 4.38
N LYS A 291 -23.16 9.08 4.60
CA LYS A 291 -22.28 9.29 5.74
C LYS A 291 -20.86 9.33 5.22
N GLN A 292 -20.12 10.39 5.57
CA GLN A 292 -18.69 10.56 5.30
C GLN A 292 -17.84 9.44 5.94
N THR A 293 -18.06 8.20 5.53
CA THR A 293 -17.05 7.15 5.58
C THR A 293 -16.25 7.39 4.33
N THR A 294 -15.06 7.92 4.53
CA THR A 294 -14.06 8.30 3.53
C THR A 294 -13.56 7.16 2.62
N LEU A 295 -14.34 6.08 2.48
CA LEU A 295 -14.05 4.82 1.84
C LEU A 295 -14.69 4.69 0.44
N THR A 296 -15.39 5.70 -0.06
CA THR A 296 -15.67 5.87 -1.51
C THR A 296 -14.76 6.99 -2.03
N ARG A 297 -13.59 6.63 -2.56
CA ARG A 297 -12.68 7.58 -3.22
C ARG A 297 -12.24 7.03 -4.55
N GLY A 298 -12.28 7.87 -5.56
CA GLY A 298 -11.57 7.57 -6.80
C GLY A 298 -10.06 7.72 -6.60
N ILE A 299 -9.29 6.99 -7.38
CA ILE A 299 -7.83 7.10 -7.42
C ILE A 299 -7.40 7.70 -8.75
N GLU A 300 -6.52 8.70 -8.71
CA GLU A 300 -6.08 9.45 -9.90
C GLU A 300 -4.66 9.05 -10.33
N LEU A 301 -3.84 8.58 -9.39
CA LEU A 301 -2.44 8.29 -9.62
C LEU A 301 -1.88 7.30 -8.58
N GLY A 302 -0.66 6.82 -8.82
CA GLY A 302 0.10 6.02 -7.86
C GLY A 302 -0.11 4.51 -8.03
N THR A 303 -0.08 3.77 -6.93
CA THR A 303 -0.14 2.31 -6.91
C THR A 303 -1.21 1.84 -5.94
N TYR A 304 -2.02 0.88 -6.38
CA TYR A 304 -3.08 0.22 -5.64
C TYR A 304 -2.79 -1.29 -5.65
N ILE A 305 -2.69 -1.88 -4.47
CA ILE A 305 -2.46 -3.31 -4.26
C ILE A 305 -3.59 -3.84 -3.39
N LYS A 306 -4.22 -4.93 -3.81
CA LYS A 306 -5.29 -5.60 -3.06
C LYS A 306 -4.93 -7.05 -2.83
N LEU A 307 -4.82 -7.41 -1.56
CA LEU A 307 -4.45 -8.72 -1.05
C LEU A 307 -5.75 -9.43 -0.66
N PHE A 308 -6.10 -10.52 -1.34
CA PHE A 308 -7.35 -11.25 -1.06
C PHE A 308 -7.14 -12.30 0.02
N ASP A 309 -8.07 -12.35 0.98
CA ASP A 309 -8.07 -13.29 2.11
C ASP A 309 -6.68 -13.39 2.77
N PHE A 310 -6.05 -12.25 3.04
CA PHE A 310 -4.72 -12.17 3.64
C PHE A 310 -4.77 -12.60 5.11
N ASP A 311 -3.96 -13.60 5.46
CA ASP A 311 -3.80 -14.07 6.83
C ASP A 311 -3.06 -13.01 7.67
N ILE A 312 -3.75 -12.35 8.60
CA ILE A 312 -3.13 -11.40 9.54
C ILE A 312 -2.55 -12.09 10.80
N GLY A 313 -2.62 -13.43 10.86
CA GLY A 313 -2.17 -14.24 11.97
C GLY A 313 -3.16 -14.23 13.14
N VAL A 314 -2.69 -14.56 14.34
CA VAL A 314 -3.53 -14.59 15.57
C VAL A 314 -3.97 -13.20 16.05
N TRP A 315 -3.53 -12.14 15.37
CA TRP A 315 -3.76 -10.77 15.78
C TRP A 315 -5.03 -10.23 15.13
N GLY A 316 -5.93 -9.67 15.94
CA GLY A 316 -7.02 -8.85 15.40
C GLY A 316 -6.49 -7.53 14.82
N ILE A 317 -7.27 -6.91 13.93
CA ILE A 317 -6.97 -5.61 13.27
C ILE A 317 -6.46 -4.56 14.27
N LYS A 318 -7.10 -4.45 15.45
CA LYS A 318 -6.68 -3.53 16.51
C LYS A 318 -5.26 -3.79 17.02
N ASN A 319 -4.87 -5.06 17.22
CA ASN A 319 -3.54 -5.42 17.71
C ASN A 319 -2.49 -5.24 16.62
N MET A 320 -2.87 -5.37 15.34
CA MET A 320 -2.01 -5.10 14.20
C MET A 320 -1.47 -3.66 14.22
N MET A 321 -2.28 -2.71 14.68
CA MET A 321 -1.88 -1.30 14.80
C MET A 321 -0.84 -1.02 15.86
N ASP A 322 -0.81 -1.80 16.93
CA ASP A 322 0.27 -1.72 17.92
C ASP A 322 1.54 -2.41 17.38
N MET A 323 1.39 -3.47 16.57
CA MET A 323 2.54 -4.11 15.91
C MET A 323 3.17 -3.22 14.83
N PHE A 324 2.36 -2.49 14.06
CA PHE A 324 2.88 -1.50 13.12
C PHE A 324 3.64 -0.39 13.83
N ASP A 325 3.17 0.09 14.98
CA ASP A 325 3.92 1.07 15.78
C ASP A 325 5.26 0.52 16.28
N LEU A 326 5.42 -0.79 16.47
CA LEU A 326 6.70 -1.40 16.84
C LEU A 326 7.65 -1.51 15.63
N GLN A 327 7.14 -1.84 14.45
CA GLN A 327 7.96 -2.01 13.25
C GLN A 327 8.24 -0.69 12.50
N LEU A 328 7.27 0.21 12.49
CA LEU A 328 7.32 1.58 12.00
C LEU A 328 7.37 2.52 13.22
N TYR A 329 8.42 2.40 14.03
CA TYR A 329 8.55 3.17 15.27
C TYR A 329 8.44 4.68 15.04
N ASP A 330 9.14 5.20 14.04
CA ASP A 330 9.07 6.60 13.61
C ASP A 330 9.01 6.69 12.07
N PRO A 331 7.82 6.52 11.47
CA PRO A 331 7.69 6.66 10.04
C PRO A 331 7.90 8.14 9.69
N VAL A 332 8.66 8.39 8.61
CA VAL A 332 8.94 9.77 8.19
C VAL A 332 7.74 10.44 7.52
N LEU A 333 6.72 9.67 7.12
CA LEU A 333 5.45 10.17 6.58
C LEU A 333 4.28 9.48 7.28
N PRO A 334 3.19 10.21 7.57
CA PRO A 334 2.01 9.63 8.20
C PRO A 334 1.29 8.69 7.23
N ILE A 335 0.69 7.64 7.76
CA ILE A 335 -0.08 6.66 6.98
C ILE A 335 -1.50 6.61 7.52
N ARG A 336 -2.48 6.64 6.62
CA ARG A 336 -3.88 6.40 6.98
C ARG A 336 -4.15 4.91 7.10
N TYR A 337 -4.86 4.54 8.16
CA TYR A 337 -5.29 3.18 8.41
C TYR A 337 -6.79 3.14 8.64
N ASP A 338 -7.51 2.40 7.82
CA ASP A 338 -8.95 2.26 7.93
C ASP A 338 -9.36 0.81 8.23
N ASP A 339 -10.22 0.65 9.22
CA ASP A 339 -10.90 -0.61 9.52
C ASP A 339 -12.31 -0.56 8.94
N GLY A 340 -12.45 -1.11 7.74
CA GLY A 340 -13.72 -1.22 7.02
C GLY A 340 -14.66 -2.28 7.60
N THR A 341 -14.23 -3.07 8.59
CA THR A 341 -15.03 -4.12 9.23
C THR A 341 -15.96 -3.59 10.34
N VAL A 342 -15.71 -2.36 10.80
CA VAL A 342 -16.43 -1.82 11.96
C VAL A 342 -17.86 -1.41 11.61
N LYS A 343 -18.81 -1.91 12.42
CA LYS A 343 -20.25 -1.56 12.35
C LYS A 343 -20.51 -0.05 12.39
N LYS A 344 -21.62 0.35 11.75
CA LYS A 344 -22.14 1.72 11.65
C LYS A 344 -22.05 2.50 12.97
N GLY A 345 -21.45 3.69 12.94
CA GLY A 345 -21.39 4.63 14.07
C GLY A 345 -20.15 4.56 14.96
N LYS A 346 -19.18 3.67 14.67
CA LYS A 346 -17.88 3.61 15.36
C LYS A 346 -16.77 4.25 14.52
N ARG A 347 -15.67 4.66 15.17
CA ARG A 347 -14.49 5.23 14.50
C ARG A 347 -13.84 4.17 13.59
N GLN A 348 -13.86 4.41 12.29
CA GLN A 348 -13.31 3.53 11.26
C GLN A 348 -11.90 3.92 10.80
N SER A 349 -11.43 5.13 11.12
CA SER A 349 -10.16 5.66 10.62
C SER A 349 -9.18 6.05 11.73
N TRP A 350 -7.95 5.56 11.59
CA TRP A 350 -6.79 5.83 12.43
C TRP A 350 -5.61 6.29 11.56
N TYR A 351 -4.54 6.72 12.22
CA TYR A 351 -3.32 7.19 11.57
C TYR A 351 -2.13 6.52 12.25
N LEU A 352 -1.25 5.91 11.46
CA LEU A 352 0.07 5.47 11.90
C LEU A 352 0.99 6.68 11.83
N LEU A 353 1.40 7.17 12.99
CA LEU A 353 2.19 8.41 13.15
C LEU A 353 3.51 8.15 13.90
N GLY A 354 3.82 6.89 14.16
CA GLY A 354 4.92 6.46 15.02
C GLY A 354 4.52 6.31 16.48
N ALA A 355 5.25 5.44 17.17
CA ALA A 355 5.10 5.14 18.58
C ALA A 355 5.36 6.38 19.45
N GLU A 356 6.37 7.19 19.12
CA GLU A 356 6.67 8.42 19.86
C GLU A 356 5.48 9.40 19.83
N THR A 357 4.91 9.61 18.65
CA THR A 357 3.72 10.46 18.47
C THR A 357 2.51 9.88 19.20
N ARG A 358 2.27 8.56 19.10
CA ARG A 358 1.14 7.91 19.79
C ARG A 358 1.30 8.02 21.31
N PHE A 359 2.52 7.84 21.83
CA PHE A 359 2.82 8.01 23.26
C PHE A 359 2.55 9.45 23.72
N LEU A 360 2.98 10.45 22.95
CA LEU A 360 2.65 11.84 23.24
C LEU A 360 1.13 12.05 23.31
N MET A 361 0.39 11.60 22.29
CA MET A 361 -1.06 11.80 22.27
C MET A 361 -1.72 11.14 23.48
N ARG A 362 -1.31 9.92 23.84
CA ARG A 362 -1.79 9.24 25.05
C ARG A 362 -1.46 10.05 26.31
N LYS A 363 -0.26 10.64 26.42
CA LYS A 363 0.14 11.51 27.55
C LYS A 363 -0.76 12.73 27.69
N LEU A 364 -1.09 13.36 26.58
CA LEU A 364 -1.86 14.60 26.56
C LEU A 364 -3.35 14.36 26.83
N ILE A 365 -3.87 13.19 26.45
CA ILE A 365 -5.27 12.77 26.66
C ILE A 365 -5.47 12.13 28.04
N HIS A 366 -4.56 11.26 28.48
CA HIS A 366 -4.64 10.49 29.73
C HIS A 366 -3.30 10.54 30.51
N PRO A 367 -3.04 11.62 31.28
CA PRO A 367 -1.78 11.80 32.02
C PRO A 367 -1.53 10.65 33.01
N ASP A 368 -2.58 10.22 33.71
CA ASP A 368 -2.52 9.23 34.81
C ASP A 368 -2.27 7.80 34.31
N TYR A 369 -2.50 7.54 33.01
CA TYR A 369 -2.31 6.22 32.40
C TYR A 369 -0.83 5.90 32.10
N ILE A 370 0.00 6.92 31.94
CA ILE A 370 1.42 6.75 31.60
C ILE A 370 2.27 6.41 32.82
N GLU A 371 1.87 6.84 34.00
CA GLU A 371 2.56 6.47 35.24
C GLU A 371 2.49 4.95 35.46
N GLY A 372 1.35 4.33 35.17
CA GLY A 372 1.19 2.87 35.18
C GLY A 372 2.03 2.12 34.14
N ILE A 373 2.15 2.64 32.91
CA ILE A 373 2.94 2.00 31.84
C ILE A 373 4.44 2.17 32.05
N LYS A 374 4.91 3.35 32.52
CA LYS A 374 6.32 3.57 32.87
C LYS A 374 6.77 2.58 33.95
N ILE A 375 5.96 2.40 34.98
CA ILE A 375 6.20 1.42 36.04
C ILE A 375 6.28 -0.01 35.45
N GLN A 376 5.39 -0.37 34.53
CA GLN A 376 5.42 -1.70 33.88
C GLN A 376 6.65 -1.93 33.00
N PHE A 377 7.07 -0.95 32.20
CA PHE A 377 8.27 -1.09 31.36
C PHE A 377 9.57 -1.09 32.19
N GLU A 378 9.65 -0.29 33.26
CA GLU A 378 10.77 -0.33 34.19
C GLU A 378 10.87 -1.70 34.89
N ILE A 379 9.74 -2.26 35.32
CA ILE A 379 9.68 -3.59 35.95
C ILE A 379 10.05 -4.70 34.96
N GLN A 380 9.57 -4.62 33.71
CA GLN A 380 9.69 -5.73 32.75
C GLN A 380 11.00 -5.71 31.95
N TYR A 381 11.57 -4.52 31.69
CA TYR A 381 12.74 -4.37 30.81
C TYR A 381 13.91 -3.64 31.45
N GLY A 382 13.78 -3.13 32.68
CA GLY A 382 14.86 -2.44 33.39
C GLY A 382 15.26 -1.09 32.79
N ILE A 383 14.45 -0.52 31.89
CA ILE A 383 14.73 0.74 31.20
C ILE A 383 14.07 1.87 31.96
N LYS A 384 14.87 2.77 32.57
CA LYS A 384 14.37 4.01 33.17
C LYS A 384 14.08 5.05 32.08
N PHE A 385 12.87 5.63 32.11
CA PHE A 385 12.37 6.61 31.12
C PHE A 385 12.45 8.06 31.56
#